data_AF-I3T683-F1
#
_entry.id   AF-I3T683-F1
#
_cell.length_a   1.000
_cell.length_b   1.000
_cell.length_c   1.000
_cell.angle_alpha   90.00
_cell.angle_beta   90.00
_cell.angle_gamma   90.00
#
_symmetry.space_group_name_H-M   'P 1'
#
loop_
_entity.id
_entity.type
_entity.pdbx_description
1 polymer ?
#
loop_
_entity_poly.entity_id
_entity_poly.type
_entity_poly.pdbx_seq_one_letter_code
_entity_poly.pdbx_strand_id
1 'polypeptide(L)'
;MACCSAPSASLLSSNPNILFSPKLSSPPHLSSLSIPNASNSLPKLRTSLPLSLNRFTSSRRSFVVRASSELPLVGNAAPDFEAEAVFDQEFIKVKLSEYIGKKYVILFFYPLDFTFVCPTEITAFSDRHAEFAELNTEILGVSVDSVFSHLAWVQTDRKSGGLGDLNYPLVSDVTKSISKSYGVLIPDQGIALRGLFIIDKEGVIQHSTINNLGIGRSVDETKRTLQALQYVQENPDEVCPAGWKPGEKSMKPDPKLSKSTFLQCRWR
;
A
#
# COMPACT_ATOMS: atom_id res chain seq x y z
N MET A 1 1.25 -64.80 16.69
CA MET A 1 2.65 -64.34 16.69
C MET A 1 2.67 -62.99 15.98
N ALA A 2 3.08 -61.84 16.51
CA ALA A 2 3.64 -61.39 17.79
C ALA A 2 3.21 -59.91 17.92
N CYS A 3 2.48 -59.53 18.98
CA CYS A 3 2.93 -58.84 20.20
C CYS A 3 3.28 -57.35 20.05
N CYS A 4 2.43 -56.53 20.67
CA CYS A 4 2.66 -55.15 21.12
C CYS A 4 3.55 -55.13 22.38
N SER A 5 4.36 -54.08 22.56
CA SER A 5 4.71 -53.53 23.89
C SER A 5 5.43 -52.17 23.80
N ALA A 6 5.11 -51.33 24.78
CA ALA A 6 5.38 -49.89 24.95
C ALA A 6 6.85 -49.51 25.29
N PRO A 7 7.20 -48.21 25.40
CA PRO A 7 8.58 -47.72 25.57
C PRO A 7 8.97 -47.50 27.04
N SER A 8 10.28 -47.58 27.29
CA SER A 8 10.91 -47.38 28.60
C SER A 8 11.51 -45.97 28.71
N ALA A 9 11.20 -45.25 29.79
CA ALA A 9 11.79 -43.97 30.17
C ALA A 9 12.50 -44.08 31.54
N SER A 10 13.70 -43.52 31.66
CA SER A 10 14.39 -43.21 32.93
C SER A 10 15.32 -42.02 32.69
N LEU A 11 14.97 -40.83 33.23
CA LEU A 11 15.49 -40.24 34.48
C LEU A 11 16.96 -39.80 34.42
N LEU A 12 17.19 -38.48 34.49
CA LEU A 12 18.06 -37.79 35.46
C LEU A 12 18.13 -36.28 35.13
N SER A 13 17.50 -35.45 35.97
CA SER A 13 17.72 -34.00 36.01
C SER A 13 17.79 -33.58 37.47
N SER A 14 18.95 -33.05 37.86
CA SER A 14 19.21 -32.49 39.19
C SER A 14 20.13 -31.28 39.03
N ASN A 15 19.59 -30.08 39.25
CA ASN A 15 20.36 -28.91 39.68
C ASN A 15 19.42 -27.80 40.17
N PRO A 16 19.44 -27.45 41.47
CA PRO A 16 19.02 -26.14 41.93
C PRO A 16 20.20 -25.40 42.58
N ASN A 17 20.37 -24.12 42.25
CA ASN A 17 20.90 -23.06 43.12
C ASN A 17 21.37 -21.87 42.28
N ILE A 18 20.53 -20.85 42.08
CA ILE A 18 21.02 -19.46 41.99
C ILE A 18 20.06 -18.55 42.75
N LEU A 19 20.65 -17.89 43.74
CA LEU A 19 20.09 -16.99 44.73
C LEU A 19 20.29 -15.55 44.21
N PHE A 20 19.24 -14.75 44.01
CA PHE A 20 19.38 -13.29 43.91
C PHE A 20 18.13 -12.57 44.43
N SER A 21 18.37 -11.65 45.36
CA SER A 21 17.42 -10.69 45.92
C SER A 21 17.97 -9.27 45.71
N PRO A 22 17.11 -8.24 45.82
CA PRO A 22 17.14 -7.06 44.95
C PRO A 22 17.87 -5.86 45.55
N LYS A 23 18.26 -4.89 44.70
CA LYS A 23 18.59 -3.54 45.15
C LYS A 23 17.79 -2.49 44.38
N LEU A 24 17.04 -1.75 45.19
CA LEU A 24 16.24 -0.58 44.93
C LEU A 24 17.14 0.68 45.02
N SER A 25 16.99 1.62 44.09
CA SER A 25 17.45 3.01 44.28
C SER A 25 16.71 3.95 43.34
N SER A 26 15.89 4.84 43.93
CA SER A 26 15.27 6.01 43.30
C SER A 26 16.19 7.24 43.42
N PRO A 27 16.08 8.25 42.53
CA PRO A 27 16.63 9.58 42.78
C PRO A 27 15.52 10.61 43.14
N PRO A 28 15.85 11.71 43.87
CA PRO A 28 14.88 12.70 44.31
C PRO A 28 14.79 13.95 43.39
N HIS A 29 13.55 14.40 43.22
CA HIS A 29 12.96 15.75 43.38
C HIS A 29 13.65 17.09 43.00
N LEU A 30 12.77 17.97 42.43
CA LEU A 30 12.69 19.45 42.48
C LEU A 30 13.76 20.23 41.67
N SER A 31 13.52 21.41 41.09
CA SER A 31 12.47 22.43 41.24
C SER A 31 12.53 23.46 40.09
N SER A 32 11.41 24.14 39.94
CA SER A 32 10.98 25.22 39.04
C SER A 32 11.64 26.60 39.17
N LEU A 33 11.18 27.51 38.28
CA LEU A 33 11.15 29.01 38.31
C LEU A 33 12.24 29.67 37.44
N SER A 34 12.04 30.74 36.66
CA SER A 34 10.97 31.76 36.60
C SER A 34 11.16 32.67 35.37
N ILE A 35 10.07 33.21 34.83
CA ILE A 35 10.02 34.32 33.84
C ILE A 35 9.67 35.62 34.58
N PRO A 36 10.20 36.79 34.18
CA PRO A 36 9.54 38.07 34.45
C PRO A 36 9.05 38.79 33.18
N ASN A 37 7.86 39.37 33.33
CA ASN A 37 7.15 40.33 32.49
C ASN A 37 7.53 41.78 32.83
N ALA A 38 7.11 42.73 31.96
CA ALA A 38 6.81 44.17 32.17
C ALA A 38 7.59 45.09 31.20
N SER A 39 6.98 45.66 30.15
CA SER A 39 6.12 46.87 30.07
C SER A 39 6.85 48.21 30.28
N ASN A 40 6.81 49.13 29.28
CA ASN A 40 6.47 50.55 29.47
C ASN A 40 6.44 51.41 28.16
N SER A 41 5.26 52.01 27.92
CA SER A 41 4.93 53.40 27.53
C SER A 41 5.51 54.17 26.31
N LEU A 42 4.54 54.74 25.56
CA LEU A 42 4.48 55.75 24.46
C LEU A 42 5.09 57.16 24.75
N PRO A 43 5.23 58.07 23.73
CA PRO A 43 4.16 59.05 23.40
C PRO A 43 3.93 59.39 21.88
N LYS A 44 2.91 60.24 21.67
CA LYS A 44 2.04 60.59 20.50
C LYS A 44 2.65 61.54 19.44
N LEU A 45 2.09 61.59 18.21
CA LEU A 45 1.26 62.72 17.70
C LEU A 45 0.67 62.55 16.26
N ARG A 46 -0.63 62.89 16.13
CA ARG A 46 -1.46 63.48 15.05
C ARG A 46 -1.18 63.18 13.56
N THR A 47 -2.23 62.82 12.79
CA THR A 47 -3.07 63.74 11.96
C THR A 47 -4.29 63.05 11.29
N SER A 48 -5.40 63.82 11.24
CA SER A 48 -6.56 63.83 10.30
C SER A 48 -7.30 62.55 9.85
N LEU A 49 -8.60 62.53 10.16
CA LEU A 49 -9.67 61.71 9.57
C LEU A 49 -9.91 62.03 8.08
N PRO A 50 -10.46 61.05 7.33
CA PRO A 50 -11.69 61.33 6.60
C PRO A 50 -12.80 60.32 6.89
N LEU A 51 -14.04 60.79 6.73
CA LEU A 51 -15.28 60.02 6.72
C LEU A 51 -15.17 58.81 5.78
N SER A 52 -15.55 57.62 6.24
CA SER A 52 -16.01 56.55 5.37
C SER A 52 -17.03 55.67 6.08
N LEU A 53 -18.08 55.33 5.32
CA LEU A 53 -19.32 54.68 5.72
C LEU A 53 -19.14 53.41 6.56
N ASN A 54 -20.01 53.26 7.57
CA ASN A 54 -20.37 51.96 8.13
C ASN A 54 -20.84 51.02 7.01
N ARG A 55 -20.08 49.95 6.76
CA ARG A 55 -20.56 48.79 6.02
C ARG A 55 -20.09 47.52 6.74
N PHE A 56 -21.06 46.91 7.43
CA PHE A 56 -21.15 45.51 7.87
C PHE A 56 -19.84 44.72 7.93
N THR A 57 -19.43 44.39 9.16
CA THR A 57 -18.41 43.38 9.47
C THR A 57 -18.91 42.00 9.05
N SER A 58 -18.73 41.66 7.78
CA SER A 58 -18.68 40.26 7.37
C SER A 58 -17.31 39.75 7.80
N SER A 59 -17.28 39.00 8.90
CA SER A 59 -16.17 38.12 9.24
C SER A 59 -16.01 37.13 8.09
N ARG A 60 -15.26 37.52 7.05
CA ARG A 60 -14.70 36.58 6.08
C ARG A 60 -13.75 35.70 6.88
N ARG A 61 -14.27 34.57 7.36
CA ARG A 61 -13.44 33.38 7.56
C ARG A 61 -12.73 33.21 6.23
N SER A 62 -11.43 33.50 6.21
CA SER A 62 -10.57 33.02 5.15
C SER A 62 -10.70 31.51 5.21
N PHE A 63 -11.54 30.95 4.34
CA PHE A 63 -11.38 29.59 3.89
C PHE A 63 -10.06 29.58 3.13
N VAL A 64 -8.95 29.50 3.88
CA VAL A 64 -7.74 28.93 3.36
C VAL A 64 -8.10 27.48 3.15
N VAL A 65 -8.61 27.17 1.96
CA VAL A 65 -8.49 25.82 1.43
C VAL A 65 -7.00 25.56 1.41
N ARG A 66 -6.50 24.86 2.44
CA ARG A 66 -5.22 24.17 2.31
C ARG A 66 -5.47 23.15 1.22
N ALA A 67 -5.12 23.51 -0.01
CA ALA A 67 -4.84 22.51 -1.02
C ALA A 67 -3.71 21.65 -0.43
N SER A 68 -4.04 20.49 0.11
CA SER A 68 -3.06 19.43 0.28
C SER A 68 -2.55 19.13 -1.13
N SER A 69 -1.36 19.64 -1.44
CA SER A 69 -0.69 19.42 -2.72
C SER A 69 -0.09 18.02 -2.75
N GLU A 70 -0.92 17.00 -2.62
CA GLU A 70 -0.50 15.64 -2.94
C GLU A 70 -0.73 15.48 -4.44
N LEU A 71 0.36 15.31 -5.19
CA LEU A 71 0.29 14.99 -6.61
C LEU A 71 -0.53 13.71 -6.78
N PRO A 72 -1.24 13.52 -7.92
CA PRO A 72 -1.86 12.25 -8.22
C PRO A 72 -0.82 11.12 -8.13
N LEU A 73 -1.17 9.98 -7.53
CA LEU A 73 -0.24 8.85 -7.44
C LEU A 73 0.18 8.35 -8.83
N VAL A 74 -0.79 8.22 -9.74
CA VAL A 74 -0.53 7.82 -11.13
C VAL A 74 0.28 8.91 -11.85
N GLY A 75 1.35 8.49 -12.52
CA GLY A 75 2.32 9.35 -13.21
C GLY A 75 3.46 9.83 -12.33
N ASN A 76 3.49 9.47 -11.05
CA ASN A 76 4.56 9.84 -10.11
C ASN A 76 5.21 8.61 -9.49
N ALA A 77 6.40 8.81 -8.90
CA ALA A 77 7.11 7.76 -8.19
C ALA A 77 6.24 7.17 -7.06
N ALA A 78 6.23 5.85 -6.95
CA ALA A 78 5.51 5.14 -5.91
C ALA A 78 6.09 5.47 -4.53
N PRO A 79 5.25 5.72 -3.51
CA PRO A 79 5.73 5.87 -2.14
C PRO A 79 6.50 4.62 -1.69
N ASP A 80 7.80 4.76 -1.45
CA ASP A 80 8.64 3.64 -1.00
C ASP A 80 8.23 3.18 0.41
N PHE A 81 8.43 1.90 0.68
CA PHE A 81 8.19 1.30 2.00
C PHE A 81 9.17 0.15 2.24
N GLU A 82 9.43 -0.13 3.51
CA GLU A 82 10.06 -1.36 3.98
C GLU A 82 9.15 -1.95 5.06
N ALA A 83 8.76 -3.22 4.89
CA ALA A 83 7.87 -3.90 5.82
C ALA A 83 8.16 -5.41 5.88
N GLU A 84 7.72 -6.04 6.97
CA GLU A 84 7.75 -7.48 7.10
C GLU A 84 6.65 -8.11 6.25
N ALA A 85 6.93 -9.29 5.71
CA ALA A 85 6.02 -10.05 4.88
C ALA A 85 6.12 -11.55 5.17
N VAL A 86 5.10 -12.30 4.79
CA VAL A 86 5.12 -13.76 4.76
C VAL A 86 5.34 -14.23 3.34
N PHE A 87 6.35 -15.06 3.12
CA PHE A 87 6.58 -15.75 1.86
C PHE A 87 7.18 -17.13 2.15
N ASP A 88 6.71 -18.18 1.45
CA ASP A 88 7.10 -19.57 1.70
C ASP A 88 6.98 -19.98 3.19
N GLN A 89 5.93 -19.48 3.86
CA GLN A 89 5.67 -19.65 5.30
C GLN A 89 6.77 -19.10 6.23
N GLU A 90 7.70 -18.31 5.72
CA GLU A 90 8.74 -17.64 6.49
C GLU A 90 8.50 -16.12 6.58
N PHE A 91 9.06 -15.49 7.61
CA PHE A 91 9.06 -14.04 7.74
C PHE A 91 10.26 -13.45 7.00
N ILE A 92 9.96 -12.62 6.01
CA ILE A 92 10.95 -11.90 5.22
C ILE A 92 10.73 -10.39 5.34
N LYS A 93 11.70 -9.61 4.87
CA LYS A 93 11.54 -8.17 4.66
C LYS A 93 11.37 -7.89 3.18
N VAL A 94 10.45 -6.99 2.86
CA VAL A 94 10.22 -6.49 1.51
C VAL A 94 10.41 -5.00 1.51
N LYS A 95 11.21 -4.50 0.56
CA LYS A 95 11.36 -3.08 0.29
C LYS A 95 11.02 -2.79 -1.17
N LEU A 96 10.07 -1.87 -1.42
CA LEU A 96 9.57 -1.63 -2.77
C LEU A 96 10.67 -1.17 -3.75
N SER A 97 11.55 -0.29 -3.29
CA SER A 97 12.69 0.18 -4.09
C SER A 97 13.66 -0.91 -4.56
N GLU A 98 13.64 -2.11 -3.96
CA GLU A 98 14.50 -3.22 -4.42
C GLU A 98 14.06 -3.81 -5.77
N TYR A 99 12.82 -3.57 -6.19
CA TYR A 99 12.29 -3.99 -7.49
C TYR A 99 12.59 -2.99 -8.62
N ILE A 100 12.90 -1.74 -8.28
CA ILE A 100 13.24 -0.68 -9.25
C ILE A 100 14.46 -1.12 -10.07
N GLY A 101 14.37 -0.94 -11.38
CA GLY A 101 15.34 -1.35 -12.38
C GLY A 101 15.33 -2.84 -12.71
N LYS A 102 14.54 -3.66 -12.01
CA LYS A 102 14.54 -5.12 -12.15
C LYS A 102 13.22 -5.65 -12.70
N LYS A 103 12.10 -5.35 -12.04
CA LYS A 103 10.77 -5.92 -12.33
C LYS A 103 9.70 -4.84 -12.31
N TYR A 104 8.58 -5.09 -13.01
CA TYR A 104 7.33 -4.40 -12.71
C TYR A 104 6.77 -4.90 -11.37
N VAL A 105 5.91 -4.12 -10.72
CA VAL A 105 5.26 -4.53 -9.48
C VAL A 105 3.75 -4.31 -9.58
N ILE A 106 2.97 -5.35 -9.30
CA ILE A 106 1.55 -5.26 -9.00
C ILE A 106 1.43 -5.23 -7.49
N LEU A 107 1.14 -4.04 -6.94
CA LEU A 107 0.91 -3.83 -5.52
C LEU A 107 -0.59 -3.74 -5.28
N PHE A 108 -1.16 -4.67 -4.53
CA PHE A 108 -2.60 -4.65 -4.26
C PHE A 108 -2.90 -4.74 -2.76
N PHE A 109 -3.83 -3.91 -2.33
CA PHE A 109 -4.32 -3.84 -0.96
C PHE A 109 -5.61 -4.64 -0.81
N TYR A 110 -5.80 -5.23 0.36
CA TYR A 110 -7.08 -5.81 0.75
C TYR A 110 -7.42 -5.44 2.21
N PRO A 111 -8.72 -5.44 2.57
CA PRO A 111 -9.17 -4.95 3.86
C PRO A 111 -8.57 -5.64 5.08
N LEU A 112 -8.78 -6.95 5.20
CA LEU A 112 -8.49 -7.77 6.37
C LEU A 112 -8.33 -9.25 6.00
N ASP A 113 -7.50 -9.94 6.76
CA ASP A 113 -7.39 -11.40 6.82
C ASP A 113 -8.69 -12.05 7.31
N PHE A 114 -8.89 -13.33 6.98
CA PHE A 114 -10.04 -14.16 7.39
C PHE A 114 -11.42 -13.55 7.02
N THR A 115 -11.48 -12.88 5.87
CA THR A 115 -12.72 -12.34 5.29
C THR A 115 -13.15 -13.10 4.02
N PHE A 116 -14.23 -12.66 3.36
CA PHE A 116 -14.89 -13.46 2.33
C PHE A 116 -14.37 -13.24 0.90
N VAL A 117 -14.25 -11.97 0.46
CA VAL A 117 -13.82 -11.66 -0.93
C VAL A 117 -12.31 -11.69 -1.07
N CYS A 118 -11.57 -11.27 -0.04
CA CYS A 118 -10.11 -11.21 -0.04
C CYS A 118 -9.42 -12.52 -0.42
N PRO A 119 -9.77 -13.70 0.14
CA PRO A 119 -9.08 -14.94 -0.22
C PRO A 119 -9.26 -15.27 -1.71
N THR A 120 -10.41 -14.95 -2.30
CA THR A 120 -10.65 -15.20 -3.72
C THR A 120 -9.72 -14.39 -4.63
N GLU A 121 -9.42 -13.13 -4.26
CA GLU A 121 -8.49 -12.29 -5.02
C GLU A 121 -7.05 -12.77 -4.83
N ILE A 122 -6.66 -13.03 -3.58
CA ILE A 122 -5.30 -13.45 -3.22
C ILE A 122 -4.95 -14.77 -3.92
N THR A 123 -5.83 -15.78 -3.83
CA THR A 123 -5.59 -17.06 -4.50
C THR A 123 -5.64 -16.95 -6.01
N ALA A 124 -6.51 -16.11 -6.59
CA ALA A 124 -6.58 -15.92 -8.04
C ALA A 124 -5.30 -15.32 -8.63
N PHE A 125 -4.68 -14.35 -7.94
CA PHE A 125 -3.36 -13.87 -8.32
C PHE A 125 -2.28 -14.93 -8.13
N SER A 126 -2.37 -15.76 -7.08
CA SER A 126 -1.35 -16.76 -6.76
C SER A 126 -1.33 -17.87 -7.79
N ASP A 127 -2.51 -18.37 -8.15
CA ASP A 127 -2.68 -19.45 -9.13
C ASP A 127 -2.20 -19.04 -10.53
N ARG A 128 -2.20 -17.73 -10.82
CA ARG A 128 -1.76 -17.14 -12.09
C ARG A 128 -0.43 -16.39 -11.99
N HIS A 129 0.29 -16.52 -10.88
CA HIS A 129 1.56 -15.80 -10.64
C HIS A 129 2.59 -16.06 -11.74
N ALA A 130 2.66 -17.30 -12.24
CA ALA A 130 3.55 -17.67 -13.35
C ALA A 130 3.36 -16.78 -14.60
N GLU A 131 2.12 -16.40 -14.92
CA GLU A 131 1.82 -15.52 -16.07
C GLU A 131 2.42 -14.12 -15.88
N PHE A 132 2.55 -13.64 -14.63
CA PHE A 132 3.15 -12.35 -14.31
C PHE A 132 4.67 -12.46 -14.19
N ALA A 133 5.18 -13.58 -13.69
CA ALA A 133 6.61 -13.87 -13.65
C ALA A 133 7.22 -13.91 -15.06
N GLU A 134 6.52 -14.53 -16.03
CA GLU A 134 6.90 -14.53 -17.46
C GLU A 134 6.97 -13.11 -18.04
N LEU A 135 6.12 -12.21 -17.54
CA LEU A 135 6.11 -10.79 -17.90
C LEU A 135 7.07 -9.95 -17.03
N ASN A 136 8.04 -10.58 -16.36
CA ASN A 136 9.02 -9.92 -15.49
C ASN A 136 8.37 -8.99 -14.45
N THR A 137 7.31 -9.48 -13.81
CA THR A 137 6.48 -8.74 -12.85
C THR A 137 6.38 -9.49 -11.54
N GLU A 138 6.51 -8.77 -10.42
CA GLU A 138 6.24 -9.29 -9.09
C GLU A 138 4.86 -8.86 -8.60
N ILE A 139 4.24 -9.69 -7.75
CA ILE A 139 2.98 -9.36 -7.08
C ILE A 139 3.26 -9.16 -5.59
N LEU A 140 2.67 -8.14 -4.99
CA LEU A 140 2.73 -7.89 -3.54
C LEU A 140 1.29 -7.66 -3.04
N GLY A 141 0.83 -8.52 -2.13
CA GLY A 141 -0.43 -8.33 -1.42
C GLY A 141 -0.19 -7.61 -0.10
N VAL A 142 -1.02 -6.63 0.25
CA VAL A 142 -0.87 -5.82 1.47
C VAL A 142 -2.18 -5.73 2.23
N SER A 143 -2.16 -5.93 3.55
CA SER A 143 -3.23 -5.47 4.43
C SER A 143 -2.66 -4.88 5.72
N VAL A 144 -3.56 -4.41 6.59
CA VAL A 144 -3.20 -3.84 7.90
C VAL A 144 -2.94 -4.91 8.97
N ASP A 145 -3.06 -6.19 8.62
CA ASP A 145 -2.86 -7.31 9.53
C ASP A 145 -1.37 -7.57 9.77
N SER A 146 -1.06 -8.26 10.87
CA SER A 146 0.33 -8.64 11.20
C SER A 146 0.79 -9.86 10.42
N VAL A 147 2.10 -10.05 10.27
CA VAL A 147 2.68 -11.27 9.67
C VAL A 147 2.26 -12.57 10.36
N PHE A 148 1.92 -12.54 11.66
CA PHE A 148 1.40 -13.70 12.36
C PHE A 148 -0.01 -14.10 11.89
N SER A 149 -0.85 -13.10 11.60
CA SER A 149 -2.18 -13.33 11.02
C SER A 149 -2.05 -13.89 9.61
N HIS A 150 -1.18 -13.29 8.79
CA HIS A 150 -0.89 -13.78 7.44
C HIS A 150 -0.42 -15.24 7.44
N LEU A 151 0.53 -15.59 8.32
CA LEU A 151 1.04 -16.96 8.41
C LEU A 151 -0.06 -17.95 8.82
N ALA A 152 -0.87 -17.60 9.83
CA ALA A 152 -2.00 -18.44 10.23
C ALA A 152 -3.01 -18.63 9.08
N TRP A 153 -3.23 -17.60 8.26
CA TRP A 153 -4.17 -17.67 7.15
C TRP A 153 -3.64 -18.46 5.95
N VAL A 154 -2.33 -18.36 5.66
CA VAL A 154 -1.60 -19.20 4.71
C VAL A 154 -1.67 -20.67 5.11
N GLN A 155 -1.50 -20.97 6.40
CA GLN A 155 -1.59 -22.33 6.94
C GLN A 155 -3.02 -22.89 6.99
N THR A 156 -4.04 -22.06 6.73
CA THR A 156 -5.43 -22.50 6.67
C THR A 156 -5.77 -22.99 5.27
N ASP A 157 -6.43 -24.14 5.16
CA ASP A 157 -6.88 -24.70 3.88
C ASP A 157 -7.85 -23.77 3.14
N ARG A 158 -7.71 -23.67 1.81
CA ARG A 158 -8.63 -22.90 0.96
C ARG A 158 -10.09 -23.31 1.11
N LYS A 159 -10.35 -24.61 1.34
CA LYS A 159 -11.71 -25.15 1.58
C LYS A 159 -12.35 -24.63 2.88
N SER A 160 -11.54 -24.19 3.82
CA SER A 160 -11.95 -23.61 5.10
C SER A 160 -11.91 -22.08 5.09
N GLY A 161 -11.77 -21.45 3.92
CA GLY A 161 -11.65 -20.00 3.78
C GLY A 161 -10.23 -19.45 4.01
N GLY A 162 -9.23 -20.34 4.04
CA GLY A 162 -7.82 -19.97 4.09
C GLY A 162 -7.22 -19.67 2.70
N LEU A 163 -5.91 -19.48 2.67
CA LEU A 163 -5.18 -19.17 1.43
C LEU A 163 -4.43 -20.38 0.86
N GLY A 164 -4.00 -21.31 1.71
CA GLY A 164 -2.98 -22.29 1.34
C GLY A 164 -1.66 -21.60 0.96
N ASP A 165 -0.76 -22.37 0.34
CA ASP A 165 0.53 -21.82 -0.12
C ASP A 165 0.32 -20.74 -1.20
N LEU A 166 1.14 -19.69 -1.11
CA LEU A 166 1.13 -18.55 -2.01
C LEU A 166 2.45 -18.43 -2.78
N ASN A 167 2.35 -17.98 -4.03
CA ASN A 167 3.49 -17.79 -4.93
C ASN A 167 4.12 -16.40 -4.84
N TYR A 168 3.66 -15.55 -3.91
CA TYR A 168 4.17 -14.20 -3.72
C TYR A 168 4.04 -13.71 -2.27
N PRO A 169 4.76 -12.65 -1.87
CA PRO A 169 4.74 -12.15 -0.50
C PRO A 169 3.43 -11.47 -0.08
N LEU A 170 2.98 -11.75 1.15
CA LEU A 170 1.97 -10.96 1.86
C LEU A 170 2.62 -10.01 2.86
N VAL A 171 2.55 -8.72 2.56
CA VAL A 171 3.16 -7.63 3.32
C VAL A 171 2.20 -7.14 4.41
N SER A 172 2.73 -7.03 5.63
CA SER A 172 2.00 -6.54 6.80
C SER A 172 2.19 -5.03 7.00
N ASP A 173 1.12 -4.26 6.85
CA ASP A 173 1.04 -2.82 7.11
C ASP A 173 0.42 -2.52 8.48
N VAL A 174 0.96 -3.12 9.54
CA VAL A 174 0.43 -2.97 10.92
C VAL A 174 0.34 -1.51 11.39
N THR A 175 1.23 -0.65 10.88
CA THR A 175 1.27 0.79 11.18
C THR A 175 0.29 1.62 10.35
N LYS A 176 -0.30 1.02 9.31
CA LYS A 176 -1.22 1.63 8.34
C LYS A 176 -0.58 2.73 7.50
N SER A 177 0.75 2.85 7.54
CA SER A 177 1.48 3.92 6.89
C SER A 177 1.54 3.72 5.38
N ILE A 178 1.63 2.47 4.92
CA ILE A 178 1.63 2.11 3.50
C ILE A 178 0.24 2.38 2.90
N SER A 179 -0.81 1.87 3.53
CA SER A 179 -2.19 2.10 3.11
C SER A 179 -2.55 3.59 3.06
N LYS A 180 -1.98 4.38 3.99
CA LYS A 180 -2.14 5.83 4.02
C LYS A 180 -1.38 6.54 2.89
N SER A 181 -0.13 6.16 2.62
CA SER A 181 0.68 6.79 1.56
C SER A 181 0.13 6.51 0.16
N TYR A 182 -0.50 5.34 -0.02
CA TYR A 182 -1.22 4.98 -1.25
C TYR A 182 -2.66 5.49 -1.29
N GLY A 183 -3.12 6.24 -0.27
CA GLY A 183 -4.45 6.87 -0.27
C GLY A 183 -5.63 5.90 -0.24
N VAL A 184 -5.41 4.65 0.20
CA VAL A 184 -6.43 3.59 0.23
C VAL A 184 -6.95 3.28 1.63
N LEU A 185 -6.33 3.83 2.68
CA LEU A 185 -6.78 3.67 4.06
C LEU A 185 -8.13 4.38 4.28
N ILE A 186 -9.12 3.65 4.82
CA ILE A 186 -10.36 4.22 5.36
C ILE A 186 -10.08 4.60 6.82
N PRO A 187 -9.92 5.90 7.17
CA PRO A 187 -9.43 6.29 8.50
C PRO A 187 -10.37 5.84 9.63
N ASP A 188 -11.68 5.89 9.38
CA ASP A 188 -12.71 5.58 10.38
C ASP A 188 -12.77 4.09 10.72
N GLN A 189 -12.34 3.22 9.81
CA GLN A 189 -12.37 1.76 9.98
C GLN A 189 -10.98 1.17 10.19
N GLY A 190 -9.92 1.92 9.85
CA GLY A 190 -8.55 1.49 10.00
C GLY A 190 -8.16 0.31 9.10
N ILE A 191 -8.82 0.17 7.95
CA ILE A 191 -8.59 -0.88 6.93
C ILE A 191 -8.37 -0.24 5.55
N ALA A 192 -7.74 -0.97 4.63
CA ALA A 192 -7.57 -0.50 3.25
C ALA A 192 -8.80 -0.82 2.38
N LEU A 193 -9.09 0.06 1.41
CA LEU A 193 -9.90 -0.26 0.24
C LEU A 193 -9.22 -1.31 -0.64
N ARG A 194 -9.94 -1.84 -1.63
CA ARG A 194 -9.38 -2.76 -2.63
C ARG A 194 -8.63 -1.98 -3.71
N GLY A 195 -7.56 -1.31 -3.30
CA GLY A 195 -6.65 -0.58 -4.20
C GLY A 195 -5.65 -1.52 -4.87
N LEU A 196 -5.38 -1.31 -6.15
CA LEU A 196 -4.36 -2.01 -6.91
C LEU A 196 -3.58 -0.97 -7.72
N PHE A 197 -2.27 -1.12 -7.74
CA PHE A 197 -1.35 -0.23 -8.45
C PHE A 197 -0.42 -1.07 -9.31
N ILE A 198 -0.23 -0.64 -10.57
CA ILE A 198 0.82 -1.20 -11.45
C ILE A 198 1.96 -0.19 -11.47
N ILE A 199 3.13 -0.62 -11.05
CA ILE A 199 4.35 0.17 -10.92
C ILE A 199 5.34 -0.34 -11.96
N ASP A 200 5.92 0.57 -12.73
CA ASP A 200 6.93 0.24 -13.74
C ASP A 200 8.33 0.01 -13.15
N LYS A 201 9.29 -0.32 -14.01
CA LYS A 201 10.67 -0.58 -13.61
C LYS A 201 11.36 0.68 -13.09
N GLU A 202 10.89 1.86 -13.47
CA GLU A 202 11.40 3.15 -13.00
C GLU A 202 10.81 3.52 -11.63
N GLY A 203 9.89 2.70 -11.10
CA GLY A 203 9.22 2.94 -9.83
C GLY A 203 8.07 3.93 -9.93
N VAL A 204 7.56 4.22 -11.13
CA VAL A 204 6.44 5.12 -11.37
C VAL A 204 5.13 4.34 -11.39
N ILE A 205 4.11 4.86 -10.72
CA ILE A 205 2.77 4.28 -10.76
C ILE A 205 2.12 4.61 -12.10
N GLN A 206 1.79 3.60 -12.88
CA GLN A 206 1.21 3.77 -14.23
C GLN A 206 -0.30 3.55 -14.26
N HIS A 207 -0.82 2.78 -13.31
CA HIS A 207 -2.24 2.43 -13.25
C HIS A 207 -2.72 2.34 -11.81
N SER A 208 -4.00 2.66 -11.60
CA SER A 208 -4.69 2.42 -10.34
C SER A 208 -6.12 1.91 -10.56
N THR A 209 -6.51 0.89 -9.81
CA THR A 209 -7.89 0.44 -9.65
C THR A 209 -8.25 0.47 -8.17
N ILE A 210 -9.30 1.19 -7.78
CA ILE A 210 -9.75 1.26 -6.39
C ILE A 210 -11.21 0.85 -6.33
N ASN A 211 -11.46 -0.37 -5.85
CA ASN A 211 -12.81 -0.88 -5.63
C ASN A 211 -13.25 -0.65 -4.18
N ASN A 212 -14.56 -0.47 -4.00
CA ASN A 212 -15.17 -0.54 -2.67
C ASN A 212 -15.14 -1.99 -2.14
N LEU A 213 -15.32 -2.17 -0.83
CA LEU A 213 -15.04 -3.41 -0.09
C LEU A 213 -15.78 -4.66 -0.64
N GLY A 214 -16.97 -4.48 -1.22
CA GLY A 214 -17.80 -5.57 -1.73
C GLY A 214 -17.54 -6.00 -3.17
N ILE A 215 -16.64 -5.34 -3.91
CA ILE A 215 -16.45 -5.56 -5.35
C ILE A 215 -15.03 -6.11 -5.60
N GLY A 216 -14.93 -7.41 -5.91
CA GLY A 216 -13.67 -8.05 -6.27
C GLY A 216 -13.08 -7.48 -7.57
N ARG A 217 -11.76 -7.53 -7.70
CA ARG A 217 -10.99 -7.10 -8.87
C ARG A 217 -10.87 -8.22 -9.92
N SER A 218 -10.42 -7.84 -11.11
CA SER A 218 -10.16 -8.77 -12.21
C SER A 218 -8.65 -8.94 -12.43
N VAL A 219 -8.18 -10.19 -12.34
CA VAL A 219 -6.81 -10.56 -12.68
C VAL A 219 -6.55 -10.39 -14.18
N ASP A 220 -7.56 -10.68 -15.02
CA ASP A 220 -7.47 -10.50 -16.48
C ASP A 220 -7.26 -9.04 -16.88
N GLU A 221 -8.00 -8.12 -16.27
CA GLU A 221 -7.86 -6.69 -16.58
C GLU A 221 -6.52 -6.13 -16.07
N THR A 222 -6.05 -6.65 -14.94
CA THR A 222 -4.72 -6.31 -14.41
C THR A 222 -3.64 -6.76 -15.39
N LYS A 223 -3.70 -8.01 -15.87
CA LYS A 223 -2.78 -8.54 -16.88
C LYS A 223 -2.85 -7.76 -18.19
N ARG A 224 -4.05 -7.47 -18.69
CA ARG A 224 -4.24 -6.69 -19.94
C ARG A 224 -3.59 -5.31 -19.84
N THR A 225 -3.79 -4.62 -18.72
CA THR A 225 -3.24 -3.28 -18.50
C THR A 225 -1.73 -3.31 -18.35
N LEU A 226 -1.17 -4.31 -17.64
CA LEU A 226 0.27 -4.54 -17.57
C LEU A 226 0.88 -4.77 -18.96
N GLN A 227 0.27 -5.62 -19.78
CA GLN A 227 0.76 -5.89 -21.14
C GLN A 227 0.68 -4.65 -22.03
N ALA A 228 -0.36 -3.82 -21.87
CA ALA A 228 -0.48 -2.55 -22.58
C ALA A 228 0.64 -1.57 -22.17
N LEU A 229 0.93 -1.48 -20.87
CA LEU A 229 2.02 -0.68 -20.34
C LEU A 229 3.37 -1.13 -20.93
N GLN A 230 3.66 -2.43 -20.88
CA GLN A 230 4.89 -2.99 -21.43
C GLN A 230 5.02 -2.70 -22.93
N TYR A 231 3.94 -2.86 -23.67
CA TYR A 231 3.91 -2.59 -25.10
C TYR A 231 4.28 -1.14 -25.43
N VAL A 232 3.70 -0.14 -24.74
CA VAL A 232 3.99 1.28 -25.00
C VAL A 232 5.40 1.67 -24.55
N GLN A 233 5.94 1.05 -23.50
CA GLN A 233 7.33 1.29 -23.08
C GLN A 233 8.34 0.66 -24.06
N GLU A 234 8.02 -0.50 -24.64
CA GLU A 234 8.84 -1.14 -25.68
C GLU A 234 8.69 -0.46 -27.06
N ASN A 235 7.57 0.23 -27.29
CA ASN A 235 7.26 0.94 -28.53
C ASN A 235 6.89 2.42 -28.23
N PRO A 236 7.87 3.30 -27.92
CA PRO A 236 7.60 4.66 -27.42
C PRO A 236 6.80 5.57 -28.37
N ASP A 237 6.78 5.25 -29.66
CA ASP A 237 6.02 5.97 -30.69
C ASP A 237 4.56 5.47 -30.84
N GLU A 238 4.12 4.56 -29.97
CA GLU A 238 2.80 3.92 -30.05
C GLU A 238 2.00 4.05 -28.74
N VAL A 239 0.68 4.03 -28.89
CA VAL A 239 -0.30 4.00 -27.80
C VAL A 239 -1.31 2.89 -28.02
N CYS A 240 -1.82 2.34 -26.92
CA CYS A 240 -2.85 1.30 -26.92
C CYS A 240 -4.26 1.91 -26.90
N PRO A 241 -5.12 1.62 -27.90
CA PRO A 241 -6.52 2.04 -27.90
C PRO A 241 -7.37 1.41 -26.78
N ALA A 242 -8.61 1.86 -26.65
CA ALA A 242 -9.56 1.30 -25.69
C ALA A 242 -9.79 -0.21 -25.93
N GLY A 243 -9.71 -1.00 -24.87
CA GLY A 243 -9.90 -2.45 -24.93
C GLY A 243 -8.73 -3.24 -25.54
N TRP A 244 -7.61 -2.58 -25.87
CA TRP A 244 -6.46 -3.20 -26.52
C TRP A 244 -5.98 -4.47 -25.80
N LYS A 245 -5.68 -5.49 -26.60
CA LYS A 245 -5.03 -6.75 -26.20
C LYS A 245 -3.81 -7.05 -27.07
N PRO A 246 -2.85 -7.86 -26.58
CA PRO A 246 -1.72 -8.29 -27.40
C PRO A 246 -2.16 -8.87 -28.76
N GLY A 247 -1.53 -8.41 -29.84
CA GLY A 247 -1.87 -8.77 -31.22
C GLY A 247 -2.87 -7.85 -31.90
N GLU A 248 -3.57 -6.97 -31.16
CA GLU A 248 -4.42 -5.94 -31.74
C GLU A 248 -3.63 -4.71 -32.19
N LYS A 249 -4.19 -3.94 -33.12
CA LYS A 249 -3.53 -2.75 -33.66
C LYS A 249 -3.42 -1.64 -32.61
N SER A 250 -2.22 -1.11 -32.46
CA SER A 250 -1.91 0.12 -31.75
C SER A 250 -2.17 1.36 -32.63
N MET A 251 -1.84 2.54 -32.09
CA MET A 251 -1.92 3.82 -32.79
C MET A 251 -0.66 4.64 -32.56
N LYS A 252 -0.21 5.41 -33.55
CA LYS A 252 0.82 6.44 -33.33
C LYS A 252 0.19 7.74 -32.85
N PRO A 253 0.64 8.37 -31.77
CA PRO A 253 0.07 9.60 -31.23
C PRO A 253 0.52 10.85 -32.04
N ASP A 254 0.34 10.81 -33.37
CA ASP A 254 0.57 11.93 -34.27
C ASP A 254 -0.73 12.27 -35.05
N PRO A 255 -1.14 13.55 -35.16
CA PRO A 255 -2.40 13.93 -35.81
C PRO A 255 -2.55 13.52 -37.28
N LYS A 256 -1.44 13.29 -38.01
CA LYS A 256 -1.47 12.82 -39.40
C LYS A 256 -1.43 11.30 -39.45
N LEU A 257 -0.56 10.66 -38.66
CA LEU A 257 -0.35 9.22 -38.68
C LEU A 257 -1.50 8.44 -38.03
N SER A 258 -2.18 9.01 -37.04
CA SER A 258 -3.33 8.38 -36.36
C SER A 258 -4.55 8.17 -37.26
N LYS A 259 -4.67 8.91 -38.38
CA LYS A 259 -5.81 8.84 -39.30
C LYS A 259 -6.03 7.45 -39.89
N SER A 260 -4.96 6.69 -40.14
CA SER A 260 -5.06 5.33 -40.67
C SER A 260 -5.74 4.38 -39.66
N THR A 261 -5.44 4.53 -38.37
CA THR A 261 -6.07 3.77 -37.29
C THR A 261 -7.54 4.18 -37.11
N PHE A 262 -7.86 5.49 -37.13
CA PHE A 262 -9.24 5.97 -37.03
C PHE A 262 -10.15 5.45 -38.14
N LEU A 263 -9.62 5.27 -39.36
CA LEU A 263 -10.37 4.72 -40.50
C LEU A 263 -10.65 3.22 -40.36
N GLN A 264 -9.87 2.50 -39.56
CA GLN A 264 -10.00 1.05 -39.36
C GLN A 264 -10.80 0.69 -38.10
N CYS A 265 -10.80 1.56 -37.08
CA CYS A 265 -11.65 1.40 -35.91
C CYS A 265 -13.14 1.57 -36.31
N ARG A 266 -13.94 0.52 -36.12
CA ARG A 266 -15.40 0.63 -36.22
C ARG A 266 -15.93 1.27 -34.94
N TRP A 267 -16.03 2.59 -34.95
CA TRP A 267 -16.77 3.35 -33.94
C TRP A 267 -18.25 2.96 -34.05
N ARG A 268 -18.76 2.18 -33.10
CA ARG A 268 -20.19 1.87 -32.97
C ARG A 268 -20.75 2.62 -31.79
#